data_AF-A0A1F6V144-F1
#
_entry.id   AF-A0A1F6V144-F1
#
_cell.length_a   1.000
_cell.length_b   1.000
_cell.length_c   1.000
_cell.angle_alpha   90.00
_cell.angle_beta   90.00
_cell.angle_gamma   90.00
#
_symmetry.space_group_name_H-M   'P 1'
#
loop_
_entity.id
_entity.type
_entity.pdbx_description
1 polymer ?
#
loop_
_entity_poly.entity_id
_entity_poly.type
_entity_poly.pdbx_seq_one_letter_code
_entity_poly.pdbx_strand_id
1 'polypeptide(L)'
;MNIRTIDIELINFFHRISLPIARFGLFVVFFYFGLLKVIGLSPASGLVQQLFEQTISFISFNSFIVLFGLFECLIGIFFIIPGFERVVIPMLFLHMMMTFMPLFVLPEMTWSRFLVPTLEGQYIIKNLVIIAAAIAIAAHLHPLSKSRFG
;
A
#
# COMPACT_ATOMS: atom_id res chain seq x y z
N MET A 1 19.81 -34.29 12.72
CA MET A 1 19.78 -33.32 11.60
C MET A 1 20.82 -32.26 11.88
N ASN A 2 21.69 -31.93 10.92
CA ASN A 2 22.74 -30.92 11.12
C ASN A 2 22.11 -29.51 11.05
N ILE A 3 22.53 -28.58 11.92
CA ILE A 3 22.07 -27.19 11.94
C ILE A 3 22.15 -26.56 10.54
N ARG A 4 23.22 -26.85 9.80
CA ARG A 4 23.41 -26.37 8.42
C ARG A 4 22.32 -26.86 7.46
N THR A 5 21.86 -28.10 7.60
CA THR A 5 20.81 -28.66 6.75
C THR A 5 19.48 -27.98 7.02
N ILE A 6 19.16 -27.75 8.30
CA ILE A 6 17.94 -27.04 8.72
C ILE A 6 17.93 -25.62 8.16
N ASP A 7 19.06 -24.91 8.25
CA ASP A 7 19.19 -23.53 7.75
C ASP A 7 18.91 -23.45 6.24
N ILE A 8 19.50 -24.35 5.44
CA ILE A 8 19.27 -24.41 3.98
C ILE A 8 17.81 -24.70 3.65
N GLU A 9 17.20 -25.67 4.33
CA GLU A 9 15.79 -26.02 4.13
C GLU A 9 14.86 -24.84 4.45
N LEU A 10 15.15 -24.12 5.53
CA LEU A 10 14.39 -22.96 5.98
C LEU A 10 14.50 -21.79 4.99
N ILE A 11 15.70 -21.49 4.51
CA ILE A 11 15.94 -20.43 3.51
C ILE A 11 15.17 -20.73 2.22
N ASN A 12 15.23 -21.97 1.73
CA ASN A 12 14.51 -22.39 0.53
C ASN A 12 12.99 -22.30 0.69
N PHE A 13 12.48 -22.65 1.88
CA PHE A 13 11.08 -22.48 2.21
C PHE A 13 10.66 -21.00 2.15
N PHE A 14 11.40 -20.11 2.80
CA PHE A 14 11.11 -18.67 2.78
C PHE A 14 11.20 -18.07 1.37
N HIS A 15 12.17 -18.48 0.56
CA HIS A 15 12.27 -18.06 -0.84
C HIS A 15 11.02 -18.43 -1.65
N ARG A 16 10.42 -19.60 -1.39
CA ARG A 16 9.25 -20.07 -2.13
C ARG A 16 7.97 -19.32 -1.73
N ILE A 17 7.83 -18.96 -0.46
CA ILE A 17 6.58 -18.35 0.06
C ILE A 17 6.61 -16.82 0.11
N SER A 18 7.79 -16.19 0.03
CA SER A 18 7.96 -14.75 0.20
C SER A 18 7.09 -13.91 -0.73
N LEU A 19 7.13 -14.19 -2.04
CA LEU A 19 6.36 -13.43 -3.03
C LEU A 19 4.85 -13.64 -2.92
N PRO A 20 4.30 -14.87 -2.82
CA PRO A 20 2.87 -15.07 -2.60
C PRO A 20 2.36 -14.39 -1.32
N ILE A 21 3.10 -14.49 -0.21
CA ILE A 21 2.71 -13.88 1.07
C ILE A 21 2.75 -12.36 0.98
N ALA A 22 3.80 -11.78 0.37
CA ALA A 22 3.89 -10.34 0.20
C ALA A 22 2.73 -9.79 -0.64
N ARG A 23 2.43 -10.44 -1.78
CA ARG A 23 1.29 -10.07 -2.64
C ARG A 23 -0.04 -10.17 -1.90
N PHE A 24 -0.25 -11.26 -1.17
CA PHE A 24 -1.48 -11.47 -0.41
C PHE A 24 -1.63 -10.45 0.72
N GLY A 25 -0.55 -10.16 1.47
CA GLY A 25 -0.55 -9.15 2.51
C GLY A 25 -0.90 -7.77 1.96
N LEU A 26 -0.30 -7.37 0.83
CA LEU A 26 -0.65 -6.14 0.13
C LEU A 26 -2.11 -6.13 -0.32
N PHE A 27 -2.59 -7.22 -0.93
CA PHE A 27 -4.00 -7.35 -1.31
C PHE A 27 -4.92 -7.13 -0.12
N VAL A 28 -4.70 -7.82 1.00
CA VAL A 28 -5.56 -7.71 2.18
C VAL A 28 -5.59 -6.27 2.69
N VAL A 29 -4.42 -5.65 2.86
CA VAL A 29 -4.32 -4.26 3.36
C VAL A 29 -5.07 -3.29 2.43
N PHE A 30 -4.81 -3.36 1.13
CA PHE A 30 -5.40 -2.45 0.15
C PHE A 30 -6.89 -2.69 -0.09
N PHE A 31 -7.24 -3.94 -0.37
CA PHE A 31 -8.61 -4.31 -0.71
C PHE A 31 -9.54 -4.16 0.48
N TYR A 32 -9.14 -4.64 1.66
CA TYR A 32 -10.00 -4.57 2.83
C TYR A 32 -10.19 -3.12 3.30
N PHE A 33 -9.13 -2.32 3.39
CA PHE A 33 -9.25 -0.92 3.80
C PHE A 33 -9.94 -0.05 2.75
N GLY A 34 -9.77 -0.36 1.46
CA GLY A 34 -10.52 0.26 0.38
C GLY A 34 -12.01 -0.05 0.47
N LEU A 35 -12.35 -1.32 0.69
CA LEU A 35 -13.74 -1.76 0.85
C LEU A 35 -14.42 -1.06 2.02
N LEU A 36 -13.73 -0.95 3.18
CA LEU A 36 -14.25 -0.23 4.34
C LEU A 36 -14.56 1.25 4.02
N LYS A 37 -13.77 1.90 3.16
CA LYS A 37 -14.05 3.28 2.73
C LYS A 37 -15.28 3.35 1.84
N VAL A 38 -15.41 2.43 0.89
CA VAL A 38 -16.56 2.37 -0.04
C VAL A 38 -17.88 2.18 0.71
N ILE A 39 -17.89 1.36 1.76
CA ILE A 39 -19.10 1.10 2.58
C ILE A 39 -19.28 2.08 3.74
N GLY A 40 -18.43 3.11 3.85
CA GLY A 40 -18.55 4.15 4.88
C GLY A 40 -18.19 3.73 6.30
N LEU A 41 -17.46 2.62 6.48
CA LEU A 41 -17.05 2.08 7.78
C LEU A 41 -15.56 2.31 8.09
N SER A 42 -14.84 3.06 7.25
CA SER A 42 -13.41 3.29 7.45
C SER A 42 -13.16 4.22 8.65
N PRO A 43 -12.36 3.79 9.64
CA PRO A 43 -11.96 4.66 10.76
C PRO A 43 -11.14 5.87 10.31
N ALA A 44 -10.46 5.77 9.17
CA ALA A 44 -9.61 6.84 8.64
C ALA A 44 -10.41 7.96 7.94
N SER A 45 -11.73 7.82 7.78
CA SER A 45 -12.56 8.76 7.02
C SER A 45 -12.43 10.20 7.54
N GLY A 46 -12.36 10.40 8.86
CA GLY A 46 -12.19 11.73 9.44
C GLY A 46 -10.88 12.41 9.05
N LEU A 47 -9.76 11.67 9.09
CA LEU A 47 -8.46 12.19 8.67
C LEU A 47 -8.44 12.50 7.16
N VAL A 48 -9.00 11.60 6.34
CA VAL A 48 -9.09 11.79 4.88
C VAL A 48 -9.97 13.00 4.56
N GLN A 49 -11.05 13.23 5.29
CA GLN A 49 -11.92 14.39 5.11
C GLN A 49 -11.20 15.70 5.42
N GLN A 50 -10.51 15.78 6.55
CA GLN A 50 -9.75 16.97 6.91
C GLN A 50 -8.67 17.27 5.87
N LEU A 51 -8.02 16.24 5.33
CA LEU A 51 -7.01 16.43 4.28
C LEU A 51 -7.67 16.91 2.99
N PHE A 52 -8.79 16.29 2.63
CA PHE A 52 -9.56 16.62 1.45
C PHE A 52 -9.98 18.09 1.43
N GLU A 53 -10.54 18.58 2.54
CA GLU A 53 -10.98 19.97 2.69
C GLU A 53 -9.83 21.00 2.51
N GLN A 54 -8.58 20.61 2.80
CA GLN A 54 -7.41 21.47 2.62
C GLN A 54 -6.74 21.35 1.25
N THR A 55 -7.04 20.31 0.46
CA THR A 55 -6.27 19.97 -0.75
C THR A 55 -7.09 19.93 -2.03
N ILE A 56 -8.37 19.59 -1.94
CA ILE A 56 -9.24 19.35 -3.09
C ILE A 56 -10.54 20.16 -2.92
N SER A 57 -10.83 21.05 -3.87
CA SER A 57 -12.01 21.92 -3.84
C SER A 57 -13.02 21.66 -4.97
N PHE A 58 -12.72 20.74 -5.89
CA PHE A 58 -13.46 20.58 -7.16
C PHE A 58 -14.44 19.40 -7.20
N ILE A 59 -14.48 18.53 -6.18
CA ILE A 59 -15.42 17.40 -6.06
C ILE A 59 -16.04 17.36 -4.66
N SER A 60 -17.07 16.54 -4.45
CA SER A 60 -17.61 16.29 -3.11
C SER A 60 -16.77 15.24 -2.36
N PHE A 61 -16.68 15.36 -1.04
CA PHE A 61 -15.96 14.40 -0.20
C PHE A 61 -16.52 12.98 -0.36
N ASN A 62 -17.85 12.82 -0.41
CA ASN A 62 -18.50 11.51 -0.59
C ASN A 62 -18.09 10.83 -1.89
N SER A 63 -18.01 11.58 -2.99
CA SER A 63 -17.52 11.05 -4.26
C SER A 63 -16.03 10.70 -4.17
N PHE A 64 -15.23 11.57 -3.57
CA PHE A 64 -13.79 11.35 -3.41
C PHE A 64 -13.49 10.10 -2.59
N ILE A 65 -14.09 9.92 -1.41
CA ILE A 65 -13.77 8.80 -0.53
C ILE A 65 -14.15 7.45 -1.14
N VAL A 66 -15.26 7.39 -1.88
CA VAL A 66 -15.65 6.19 -2.63
C VAL A 66 -14.66 5.92 -3.76
N LEU A 67 -14.29 6.91 -4.56
CA LEU A 67 -13.30 6.75 -5.63
C LEU A 67 -11.93 6.34 -5.08
N PHE A 68 -11.51 6.93 -3.96
CA PHE A 68 -10.27 6.61 -3.28
C PHE A 68 -10.28 5.17 -2.74
N GLY A 69 -11.38 4.74 -2.12
CA GLY A 69 -11.56 3.35 -1.68
C GLY A 69 -11.57 2.35 -2.84
N LEU A 70 -12.24 2.67 -3.96
CA LEU A 70 -12.22 1.85 -5.16
C LEU A 70 -10.83 1.75 -5.78
N PHE A 71 -10.06 2.85 -5.75
CA PHE A 71 -8.67 2.85 -6.20
C PHE A 71 -7.79 1.95 -5.35
N GLU A 72 -7.96 1.98 -4.02
CA GLU A 72 -7.28 1.04 -3.11
C GLU A 72 -7.68 -0.42 -3.40
N CYS A 73 -8.97 -0.70 -3.60
CA CYS A 73 -9.44 -2.03 -4.00
C CYS A 73 -8.78 -2.51 -5.31
N LEU A 74 -8.68 -1.63 -6.30
CA LEU A 74 -8.05 -1.92 -7.58
C LEU A 74 -6.56 -2.26 -7.41
N ILE A 75 -5.83 -1.47 -6.59
CA ILE A 75 -4.44 -1.75 -6.25
C ILE A 75 -4.32 -3.14 -5.61
N GLY A 76 -5.18 -3.45 -4.64
CA GLY A 76 -5.19 -4.75 -3.99
C GLY A 76 -5.35 -5.89 -5.00
N ILE A 77 -6.39 -5.83 -5.84
CA ILE A 77 -6.67 -6.85 -6.86
C ILE A 77 -5.48 -7.04 -7.79
N PHE A 78 -4.87 -5.95 -8.27
CA PHE A 78 -3.74 -6.04 -9.20
C PHE A 78 -2.48 -6.67 -8.58
N PHE A 79 -2.28 -6.60 -7.25
CA PHE A 79 -1.18 -7.31 -6.61
C PHE A 79 -1.33 -8.84 -6.65
N ILE A 80 -2.56 -9.37 -6.74
CA ILE A 80 -2.80 -10.81 -6.88
C ILE A 80 -2.56 -11.27 -8.32
N ILE A 81 -2.94 -10.47 -9.32
CA ILE A 81 -2.88 -10.87 -10.73
C ILE A 81 -1.43 -10.84 -11.22
N PRO A 82 -0.81 -11.99 -11.57
CA PRO A 82 0.54 -12.02 -12.10
C PRO A 82 0.64 -11.23 -13.42
N GLY A 83 1.70 -10.44 -13.58
CA GLY A 83 1.94 -9.61 -14.77
C GLY A 83 1.48 -8.16 -14.66
N PHE A 84 0.62 -7.83 -13.69
CA PHE A 84 0.15 -6.46 -13.45
C PHE A 84 1.07 -5.64 -12.53
N GLU A 85 2.21 -6.21 -12.09
CA GLU A 85 3.10 -5.59 -11.12
C GLU A 85 3.64 -4.24 -11.64
N ARG A 86 3.90 -4.17 -12.96
CA ARG A 86 4.40 -2.96 -13.62
C ARG A 86 3.37 -1.82 -13.65
N VAL A 87 2.09 -2.13 -13.49
CA VAL A 87 1.00 -1.13 -13.44
C VAL A 87 0.68 -0.79 -11.98
N VAL A 88 0.57 -1.81 -11.12
CA VAL A 88 0.18 -1.62 -9.72
C VAL A 88 1.25 -0.91 -8.89
N ILE A 89 2.54 -1.11 -9.18
CA ILE A 89 3.63 -0.48 -8.41
C ILE A 89 3.60 1.06 -8.58
N PRO A 90 3.54 1.63 -9.80
CA PRO A 90 3.33 3.07 -9.96
C PRO A 90 2.04 3.59 -9.29
N MET A 91 0.92 2.86 -9.41
CA MET A 91 -0.33 3.22 -8.73
C MET A 91 -0.17 3.25 -7.21
N LEU A 92 0.54 2.27 -6.65
CA LEU A 92 0.89 2.21 -5.25
C LEU A 92 1.72 3.43 -4.85
N PHE A 93 2.77 3.78 -5.59
CA PHE A 93 3.60 4.94 -5.25
C PHE A 93 2.80 6.25 -5.28
N LEU A 94 1.92 6.44 -6.27
CA LEU A 94 0.99 7.57 -6.31
C LEU A 94 0.11 7.59 -5.05
N HIS A 95 -0.45 6.44 -4.68
CA HIS A 95 -1.26 6.32 -3.46
C HIS A 95 -0.47 6.62 -2.18
N MET A 96 0.76 6.12 -2.09
CA MET A 96 1.65 6.38 -0.96
C MET A 96 1.86 7.88 -0.80
N MET A 97 2.15 8.63 -1.87
CA MET A 97 2.31 10.08 -1.80
C MET A 97 1.10 10.78 -1.18
N MET A 98 -0.12 10.39 -1.57
CA MET A 98 -1.35 10.93 -1.00
C MET A 98 -1.50 10.58 0.50
N THR A 99 -1.21 9.34 0.88
CA THR A 99 -1.37 8.89 2.28
C THR A 99 -0.29 9.39 3.24
N PHE A 100 0.88 9.80 2.74
CA PHE A 100 1.92 10.47 3.54
C PHE A 100 1.64 11.96 3.75
N MET A 101 0.83 12.59 2.91
CA MET A 101 0.54 14.02 2.95
C MET A 101 0.03 14.54 4.31
N PRO A 102 -0.84 13.83 5.06
CA PRO A 102 -1.29 14.28 6.38
C PRO A 102 -0.16 14.55 7.38
N LEU A 103 0.99 13.88 7.29
CA LEU A 103 2.12 14.12 8.19
C LEU A 103 2.65 15.57 8.13
N PHE A 104 2.44 16.23 6.98
CA PHE A 104 2.92 17.58 6.71
C PHE A 104 1.78 18.60 6.69
N VAL A 105 0.62 18.21 6.14
CA VAL A 105 -0.54 19.12 5.98
C VAL A 105 -1.40 19.17 7.23
N LEU A 106 -1.52 18.06 7.98
CA LEU A 106 -2.34 17.95 9.19
C LEU A 106 -1.50 17.54 10.41
N PRO A 107 -0.45 18.30 10.76
CA PRO A 107 0.47 17.90 11.80
C PRO A 107 -0.21 17.76 13.17
N GLU A 108 -1.28 18.52 13.43
CA GLU A 108 -2.06 18.47 14.67
C GLU A 108 -2.80 17.13 14.86
N MET A 109 -3.14 16.45 13.77
CA MET A 109 -3.79 15.13 13.82
C MET A 109 -2.79 13.98 13.81
N THR A 110 -1.60 14.19 13.23
CA THR A 110 -0.59 13.13 13.06
C THR A 110 0.51 13.15 14.12
N TRP A 111 0.71 14.26 14.83
CA TRP A 111 1.75 14.44 15.84
C TRP A 111 1.16 14.90 17.17
N SER A 112 1.38 14.13 18.23
CA SER A 112 1.00 14.51 19.59
C SER A 112 1.95 15.55 20.19
N ARG A 113 3.24 15.47 19.82
CA ARG A 113 4.34 16.39 20.17
C ARG A 113 5.38 16.34 19.05
N PHE A 114 6.40 17.18 19.12
CA PHE A 114 7.51 17.17 18.17
C PHE A 114 8.09 15.75 18.02
N LEU A 115 7.96 15.17 16.82
CA LEU A 115 8.38 13.81 16.46
C LEU A 115 7.75 12.65 17.26
N VAL A 116 6.63 12.89 17.95
CA VAL A 116 5.86 11.84 18.64
C VAL A 116 4.53 11.62 17.90
N PRO A 117 4.41 10.61 17.03
CA PRO A 117 3.23 10.42 16.20
C PRO A 117 2.01 9.97 17.00
N THR A 118 0.82 10.42 16.60
CA THR A 118 -0.46 9.87 17.04
C THR A 118 -0.65 8.45 16.50
N LEU A 119 -1.79 7.81 16.82
CA LEU A 119 -2.10 6.49 16.29
C LEU A 119 -2.19 6.52 14.75
N GLU A 120 -2.83 7.55 14.20
CA GLU A 120 -2.92 7.81 12.76
C GLU A 120 -1.53 8.05 12.16
N GLY A 121 -0.72 8.91 12.79
CA GLY A 121 0.66 9.17 12.36
C GLY A 121 1.51 7.89 12.32
N GLN A 122 1.36 7.02 13.31
CA GLN A 122 2.06 5.72 13.36
C GLN A 122 1.64 4.81 12.21
N TYR A 123 0.35 4.74 11.89
CA TYR A 123 -0.14 3.95 10.76
C TYR A 123 0.39 4.49 9.42
N ILE A 124 0.43 5.82 9.24
CA ILE A 124 1.01 6.42 8.04
C ILE A 124 2.50 6.10 7.93
N ILE A 125 3.28 6.25 9.01
CA ILE A 125 4.72 5.94 8.99
C ILE A 125 4.96 4.46 8.65
N LYS A 126 4.10 3.55 9.13
CA LYS A 126 4.18 2.12 8.81
C LYS A 126 3.95 1.81 7.32
N ASN A 127 3.40 2.72 6.51
CA ASN A 127 3.32 2.54 5.06
C ASN A 127 4.71 2.40 4.40
N LEU A 128 5.80 2.79 5.08
CA LEU A 128 7.16 2.47 4.61
C LEU A 128 7.39 0.96 4.45
N VAL A 129 6.75 0.13 5.28
CA VAL A 129 6.82 -1.34 5.18
C VAL A 129 6.11 -1.84 3.91
N ILE A 130 4.99 -1.21 3.54
CA ILE A 130 4.26 -1.49 2.30
C ILE A 130 5.15 -1.18 1.10
N ILE A 131 5.82 -0.02 1.11
CA ILE A 131 6.76 0.37 0.06
C ILE A 131 7.90 -0.64 -0.04
N ALA A 132 8.49 -1.04 1.09
CA ALA A 132 9.57 -2.02 1.11
C ALA A 132 9.13 -3.37 0.51
N ALA A 133 7.93 -3.86 0.86
CA ALA A 133 7.37 -5.08 0.29
C ALA A 133 7.13 -4.95 -1.22
N ALA A 134 6.62 -3.82 -1.70
CA ALA A 134 6.40 -3.59 -3.12
C ALA A 134 7.71 -3.50 -3.91
N ILE A 135 8.74 -2.85 -3.37
CA ILE A 135 10.09 -2.83 -3.97
C ILE A 135 10.67 -4.24 -4.01
N ALA A 136 10.51 -5.03 -2.94
CA ALA A 136 10.96 -6.42 -2.93
C ALA A 136 10.25 -7.26 -4.01
N ILE A 137 8.95 -7.08 -4.22
CA ILE A 137 8.21 -7.71 -5.33
C ILE A 137 8.78 -7.24 -6.67
N ALA A 138 9.02 -5.93 -6.83
CA ALA A 138 9.57 -5.33 -8.05
C ALA A 138 10.94 -5.91 -8.42
N ALA A 139 11.80 -6.13 -7.42
CA ALA A 139 13.15 -6.67 -7.59
C ALA A 139 13.16 -8.13 -8.10
N HIS A 140 12.06 -8.87 -7.93
CA HIS A 140 11.91 -10.24 -8.46
C HIS A 140 11.25 -10.28 -9.84
N LEU A 141 10.94 -9.12 -10.45
CA LEU A 141 10.37 -9.09 -11.80
C LEU A 141 11.42 -9.38 -12.86
N HIS A 142 11.08 -10.27 -13.80
CA HIS A 142 11.89 -10.46 -14.99
C HIS A 142 11.76 -9.24 -15.94
N PRO A 143 12.84 -8.86 -16.64
CA PRO A 143 12.77 -7.88 -17.71
C PRO A 143 11.69 -8.25 -18.73
N LEU A 144 11.02 -7.25 -19.30
CA LEU A 144 10.14 -7.51 -20.44
C LEU A 144 10.98 -8.19 -21.52
N SER A 145 10.50 -9.32 -22.03
CA SER A 145 11.08 -9.90 -23.23
C SER A 145 11.10 -8.82 -24.31
N LYS A 146 12.24 -8.63 -24.99
CA LYS A 146 12.27 -7.81 -26.20
C LYS A 146 11.23 -8.40 -27.14
N SER A 147 10.09 -7.74 -27.28
CA SER A 147 9.19 -8.02 -28.38
C SER A 147 10.03 -7.97 -29.64
N ARG A 148 10.10 -9.08 -30.38
CA ARG A 148 10.49 -9.09 -31.78
C ARG A 148 9.42 -8.29 -32.52
N PHE A 149 9.48 -6.97 -32.43
CA PHE A 149 9.03 -6.12 -33.52
C PHE A 149 10.14 -6.20 -34.57
N GLY A 150 10.05 -7.28 -35.37
CA GLY A 150 10.57 -7.31 -36.72
C GLY A 150 9.54 -6.74 -37.67
#